data_AF-A0A847XU83-F1
#
_entry.id   AF-A0A847XU83-F1
#
_cell.length_a   1.000
_cell.length_b   1.000
_cell.length_c   1.000
_cell.angle_alpha   90.00
_cell.angle_beta   90.00
_cell.angle_gamma   90.00
#
_symmetry.space_group_name_H-M   'P 1'
#
loop_
_entity.id
_entity.type
_entity.pdbx_description
1 polymer ?
#
loop_
_entity_poly.entity_id
_entity_poly.type
_entity_poly.pdbx_seq_one_letter_code
_entity_poly.pdbx_strand_id
1 'polypeptide(L)'
;MAITKKTCIVCFDDHRSFTDDIRKRFSDNTKYSIQAFSNRSEFIGYFINDKENSSCKVAIIGVPDALEDYDVIGKLTLEIKKTDPRTGIILLVNAEKMEALKKVVRTNIDAYIPRNINAILRIHNAVKRLISEHYIITFRKRRNLALYVLLGFILFLILLLVISYFKAPHYF
;
A
#
# COMPACT_ATOMS: atom_id res chain seq x y z
N MET A 1 -12.60 -13.31 -16.71
CA MET A 1 -12.18 -13.42 -15.30
C MET A 1 -11.48 -12.13 -14.90
N ALA A 2 -11.90 -11.48 -13.81
CA ALA A 2 -11.20 -10.29 -13.31
C ALA A 2 -9.78 -10.71 -12.85
N ILE A 3 -8.74 -10.15 -13.47
CA ILE A 3 -7.35 -10.39 -13.05
C ILE A 3 -7.21 -9.80 -11.64
N THR A 4 -7.19 -10.67 -10.62
CA THR A 4 -6.88 -10.27 -9.26
C THR A 4 -5.45 -9.79 -9.24
N LYS A 5 -5.26 -8.48 -9.05
CA LYS A 5 -3.92 -7.91 -8.94
C LYS A 5 -3.24 -8.49 -7.69
N LYS A 6 -2.08 -9.12 -7.90
CA LYS A 6 -1.26 -9.65 -6.81
C LYS A 6 -0.80 -8.51 -5.91
N THR A 7 -0.74 -8.77 -4.61
CA THR A 7 -0.10 -7.84 -3.67
C THR A 7 1.40 -7.93 -3.86
N CYS A 8 2.05 -6.79 -4.07
CA CYS A 8 3.49 -6.71 -4.19
C CYS A 8 4.11 -6.48 -2.81
N ILE A 9 4.98 -7.38 -2.39
CA ILE A 9 5.79 -7.25 -1.18
C ILE A 9 7.22 -7.00 -1.64
N VAL A 10 7.78 -5.87 -1.21
CA VAL A 10 9.12 -5.43 -1.61
C VAL A 10 10.01 -5.39 -0.37
N CYS A 11 10.96 -6.29 -0.28
CA CYS A 11 11.90 -6.38 0.83
C CYS A 11 13.19 -5.62 0.50
N PHE A 12 13.63 -4.78 1.43
CA PHE A 12 14.97 -4.20 1.45
C PHE A 12 15.73 -4.75 2.64
N ASP A 13 16.79 -5.53 2.38
CA ASP A 13 17.60 -6.16 3.42
C ASP A 13 19.04 -6.34 2.92
N ASP A 14 19.97 -5.60 3.54
CA ASP A 14 21.39 -5.65 3.20
C ASP A 14 22.03 -7.00 3.54
N HIS A 15 21.48 -7.74 4.52
CA HIS A 15 22.03 -9.01 5.01
C HIS A 15 21.18 -10.24 4.66
N ARG A 16 20.11 -10.08 3.88
CA ARG A 16 19.14 -11.15 3.51
C ARG A 16 18.59 -11.98 4.69
N SER A 17 18.68 -11.43 5.90
CA SER A 17 18.31 -12.06 7.17
C SER A 17 16.85 -12.48 7.29
N PHE A 18 15.90 -11.76 6.69
CA PHE A 18 14.46 -12.05 6.84
C PHE A 18 13.74 -12.37 5.52
N THR A 19 14.40 -12.15 4.39
CA THR A 19 13.77 -12.24 3.07
C THR A 19 13.25 -13.65 2.77
N ASP A 20 14.02 -14.68 3.10
CA ASP A 20 13.64 -16.07 2.83
C ASP A 20 12.46 -16.53 3.70
N ASP A 21 12.38 -16.06 4.94
CA ASP A 21 11.27 -16.36 5.84
C ASP A 21 9.98 -15.67 5.38
N ILE A 22 10.08 -14.45 4.84
CA ILE A 22 8.96 -13.78 4.16
C ILE A 22 8.53 -14.59 2.94
N ARG A 23 9.48 -15.06 2.12
CA ARG A 23 9.15 -15.89 0.94
C ARG A 23 8.43 -17.19 1.32
N LYS A 24 8.88 -17.87 2.38
CA LYS A 24 8.21 -19.06 2.92
C LYS A 24 6.82 -18.75 3.45
N ARG A 25 6.66 -17.65 4.19
CA ARG A 25 5.39 -17.25 4.80
C ARG A 25 4.34 -16.82 3.77
N PHE A 26 4.77 -16.19 2.69
CA PHE A 26 3.94 -15.68 1.60
C PHE A 26 4.13 -16.49 0.30
N SER A 27 4.18 -17.82 0.43
CA SER A 27 4.44 -18.75 -0.68
C SER A 27 3.32 -18.82 -1.75
N ASP A 28 2.14 -18.25 -1.47
CA ASP A 28 1.03 -18.23 -2.42
C ASP A 28 1.28 -17.23 -3.56
N ASN A 29 1.93 -17.72 -4.62
CA ASN A 29 2.25 -16.98 -5.82
C ASN A 29 1.02 -16.51 -6.62
N THR A 30 -0.18 -16.99 -6.29
CA THR A 30 -1.41 -16.50 -6.92
C THR A 30 -1.87 -15.17 -6.30
N LYS A 31 -1.50 -14.91 -5.05
CA LYS A 31 -1.91 -13.72 -4.28
C LYS A 31 -0.77 -12.72 -4.06
N TYR A 32 0.46 -13.20 -3.96
CA TYR A 32 1.62 -12.38 -3.61
C TYR A 32 2.69 -12.40 -4.70
N SER A 33 3.37 -11.28 -4.86
CA SER A 33 4.61 -11.15 -5.63
C SER A 33 5.66 -10.58 -4.70
N ILE A 34 6.77 -11.29 -4.51
CA ILE A 34 7.80 -10.91 -3.55
C ILE A 34 9.05 -10.50 -4.34
N GLN A 35 9.49 -9.26 -4.14
CA GLN A 35 10.75 -8.74 -4.66
C GLN A 35 11.69 -8.46 -3.51
N ALA A 36 12.97 -8.72 -3.68
CA ALA A 36 13.96 -8.51 -2.63
C ALA A 36 15.18 -7.81 -3.21
N PHE A 37 15.63 -6.79 -2.50
CA PHE A 37 16.73 -5.93 -2.91
C PHE A 37 17.71 -5.80 -1.76
N SER A 38 19.00 -5.91 -2.06
CA SER A 38 20.10 -5.61 -1.16
C SER A 38 20.79 -4.28 -1.49
N ASN A 39 20.34 -3.61 -2.56
CA ASN A 39 20.86 -2.32 -2.99
C ASN A 39 19.73 -1.28 -2.96
N ARG A 40 19.96 -0.17 -2.26
CA ARG A 40 19.01 0.93 -2.13
C ARG A 40 18.61 1.52 -3.48
N SER A 41 19.55 1.68 -4.40
CA SER A 41 19.29 2.29 -5.71
C SER A 41 18.34 1.42 -6.55
N GLU A 42 18.53 0.10 -6.52
CA GLU A 42 17.65 -0.85 -7.20
C GLU A 42 16.26 -0.88 -6.55
N PHE A 43 16.22 -0.85 -5.21
CA PHE A 43 14.98 -0.82 -4.45
C PHE A 43 14.14 0.43 -4.78
N ILE A 44 14.75 1.62 -4.82
CA ILE A 44 14.06 2.86 -5.22
C ILE A 44 13.66 2.79 -6.71
N GLY A 45 14.57 2.33 -7.57
CA GLY A 45 14.32 2.19 -9.00
C GLY A 45 13.09 1.32 -9.30
N TYR A 46 12.85 0.28 -8.51
CA TYR A 46 11.65 -0.55 -8.61
C TYR A 46 10.36 0.27 -8.40
N PHE A 47 10.30 1.11 -7.36
CA PHE A 47 9.12 1.93 -7.10
C PHE A 47 8.91 3.00 -8.18
N ILE A 48 9.99 3.59 -8.69
CA ILE A 48 9.93 4.60 -9.75
C ILE A 48 9.39 3.99 -11.05
N ASN A 49 9.88 2.81 -11.42
CA ASN A 49 9.52 2.13 -12.66
C ASN A 49 8.13 1.48 -12.62
N ASP A 50 7.65 1.06 -11.44
CA ASP A 50 6.36 0.37 -11.27
C ASP A 50 5.21 1.33 -10.88
N LYS A 51 5.34 2.64 -11.14
CA LYS A 51 4.38 3.70 -10.70
C LYS A 51 2.90 3.42 -11.01
N GLU A 52 2.59 2.77 -12.13
CA GLU A 52 1.21 2.64 -12.63
C GLU A 52 0.43 1.45 -12.06
N ASN A 53 1.05 0.60 -11.25
CA ASN A 53 0.38 -0.61 -10.82
C ASN A 53 -0.61 -0.33 -9.68
N SER A 54 -1.92 -0.44 -9.97
CA SER A 54 -2.99 -0.29 -8.95
C SER A 54 -3.08 -1.45 -7.93
N SER A 55 -2.05 -2.30 -7.85
CA SER A 55 -1.92 -3.36 -6.86
C SER A 55 -1.65 -2.77 -5.46
N CYS A 56 -1.93 -3.54 -4.42
CA CYS A 56 -1.47 -3.20 -3.07
C CYS A 56 0.05 -3.43 -3.02
N LYS A 57 0.81 -2.44 -2.55
CA LYS A 57 2.26 -2.53 -2.39
C LYS A 57 2.63 -2.38 -0.93
N VAL A 58 3.51 -3.24 -0.44
CA VAL A 58 4.04 -3.19 0.92
C VAL A 58 5.56 -3.27 0.87
N ALA A 59 6.22 -2.22 1.33
CA ALA A 59 7.66 -2.16 1.53
C ALA A 59 8.02 -2.66 2.92
N ILE A 60 8.95 -3.60 3.01
CA ILE A 60 9.50 -4.14 4.25
C ILE A 60 10.99 -3.80 4.27
N ILE A 61 11.42 -2.94 5.19
CA ILE A 61 12.79 -2.42 5.23
C ILE A 61 13.47 -2.88 6.51
N GLY A 62 14.58 -3.62 6.36
CA GLY A 62 15.51 -3.89 7.44
C GLY A 62 16.31 -2.64 7.78
N VAL A 63 16.10 -2.07 8.96
CA VAL A 63 16.85 -0.90 9.42
C VAL A 63 18.19 -1.35 10.03
N PRO A 64 19.33 -0.87 9.54
CA PRO A 64 20.63 -1.13 10.14
C PRO A 64 20.74 -0.60 11.57
N ASP A 65 21.75 -1.06 12.31
CA ASP A 65 21.94 -0.71 13.70
C ASP A 65 22.61 0.66 13.92
N ALA A 66 23.22 1.25 12.89
CA ALA A 66 23.90 2.53 12.99
C ALA A 66 22.91 3.71 12.94
N LEU A 67 23.10 4.69 13.83
CA LEU A 67 22.22 5.86 13.93
C LEU A 67 22.26 6.74 12.67
N GLU A 68 23.40 6.80 11.99
CA GLU A 68 23.59 7.55 10.73
C GLU A 68 22.68 7.03 9.61
N ASP A 69 22.33 5.75 9.65
CA ASP A 69 21.43 5.14 8.68
C ASP A 69 19.97 5.55 8.90
N TYR A 70 19.60 6.12 10.05
CA TYR A 70 18.20 6.46 10.34
C TYR A 70 17.70 7.61 9.48
N ASP A 71 18.56 8.62 9.25
CA ASP A 71 18.25 9.71 8.33
C ASP A 71 18.15 9.23 6.89
N VAL A 72 18.98 8.25 6.52
CA VAL A 72 18.95 7.61 5.21
C VAL A 72 17.63 6.85 5.01
N ILE A 73 17.20 6.07 6.01
CA ILE A 73 15.90 5.39 6.00
C ILE A 73 14.74 6.41 5.98
N GLY A 74 14.86 7.51 6.71
CA GLY A 74 13.89 8.61 6.67
C GLY A 74 13.71 9.16 5.25
N LYS A 75 14.81 9.48 4.56
CA LYS A 75 14.78 9.93 3.16
C LYS A 75 14.21 8.87 2.22
N LEU A 76 14.61 7.61 2.41
CA LEU A 76 14.14 6.47 1.61
C LEU A 76 12.62 6.32 1.70
N THR A 77 12.06 6.35 2.92
CA THR A 77 10.61 6.17 3.12
C THR A 77 9.80 7.35 2.57
N LEU A 78 10.36 8.57 2.60
CA LEU A 78 9.77 9.74 1.94
C LEU A 78 9.76 9.60 0.42
N GLU A 79 10.84 9.09 -0.20
CA GLU A 79 10.89 8.87 -1.65
C GLU A 79 9.88 7.81 -2.12
N ILE A 80 9.71 6.72 -1.36
CA ILE A 80 8.69 5.70 -1.64
C ILE A 80 7.29 6.33 -1.61
N LYS A 81 6.96 7.09 -0.56
CA LYS A 81 5.62 7.69 -0.41
C LYS A 81 5.37 8.83 -1.39
N LYS A 82 6.40 9.57 -1.82
CA LYS A 82 6.30 10.52 -2.95
C LYS A 82 5.97 9.81 -4.26
N THR A 83 6.48 8.60 -4.44
CA THR A 83 6.27 7.81 -5.65
C THR A 83 4.90 7.14 -5.67
N ASP A 84 4.50 6.49 -4.58
CA ASP A 84 3.15 5.96 -4.37
C ASP A 84 2.73 6.15 -2.90
N PRO A 85 1.85 7.14 -2.61
CA PRO A 85 1.38 7.41 -1.26
C PRO A 85 0.66 6.24 -0.59
N ARG A 86 0.15 5.28 -1.39
CA ARG A 86 -0.60 4.11 -0.90
C ARG A 86 0.30 2.93 -0.52
N THR A 87 1.59 2.99 -0.83
CA THR A 87 2.52 1.91 -0.45
C THR A 87 2.60 1.83 1.07
N GLY A 88 2.29 0.67 1.65
CA GLY A 88 2.45 0.45 3.08
C GLY A 88 3.92 0.25 3.44
N ILE A 89 4.43 0.89 4.50
CA ILE A 89 5.83 0.79 4.91
C ILE A 89 5.95 0.14 6.28
N ILE A 90 6.73 -0.94 6.35
CA ILE A 90 7.04 -1.69 7.56
C ILE A 90 8.55 -1.63 7.79
N LEU A 91 8.97 -1.17 8.97
CA LEU A 91 10.38 -1.12 9.37
C LEU A 91 10.69 -2.25 10.36
N LEU A 92 11.69 -3.07 10.04
CA LEU A 92 12.29 -4.04 10.96
C LEU A 92 13.48 -3.42 11.70
N VAL A 93 13.34 -3.26 13.00
CA VAL A 93 14.28 -2.51 13.84
C VAL A 93 14.74 -3.37 15.01
N ASN A 94 15.95 -3.14 15.52
CA ASN A 94 16.33 -3.69 16.81
C ASN A 94 15.43 -3.10 17.93
N ALA A 95 14.98 -3.93 18.87
CA ALA A 95 13.98 -3.56 19.88
C ALA A 95 14.47 -2.39 20.76
N GLU A 96 15.75 -2.39 21.13
CA GLU A 96 16.37 -1.37 21.98
C GLU A 96 16.41 0.01 21.32
N LYS A 97 16.55 0.03 19.98
CA LYS A 97 16.72 1.27 19.21
C LYS A 97 15.44 1.74 18.52
N MET A 98 14.33 1.03 18.75
CA MET A 98 13.04 1.35 18.15
C MET A 98 12.56 2.77 18.53
N GLU A 99 12.71 3.15 19.80
CA GLU A 99 12.29 4.48 20.27
C GLU A 99 13.15 5.61 19.70
N ALA A 100 14.45 5.36 19.48
CA ALA A 100 15.32 6.31 18.80
C ALA A 100 14.89 6.50 17.33
N LEU A 101 14.62 5.40 16.61
CA LEU A 101 14.17 5.48 15.23
C LEU A 101 12.83 6.20 15.09
N LYS A 102 11.85 5.92 15.96
CA LYS A 102 10.55 6.60 15.96
C LYS A 102 10.65 8.11 16.19
N LYS A 103 11.73 8.62 16.79
CA LYS A 103 11.93 10.06 16.95
C LYS A 103 12.39 10.71 15.65
N VAL A 104 13.23 10.02 14.88
CA VAL A 104 13.82 10.50 13.62
C VAL A 104 12.84 10.32 12.46
N VAL A 105 12.32 9.10 12.31
CA VAL A 105 11.34 8.75 11.28
C VAL A 105 9.98 8.72 11.96
N ARG A 106 9.25 9.84 11.99
CA ARG A 106 7.90 9.88 12.59
C ARG A 106 6.78 9.64 11.59
N THR A 107 6.97 10.12 10.37
CA THR A 107 5.89 10.26 9.39
C THR A 107 5.92 9.15 8.35
N ASN A 108 4.74 8.74 7.90
CA ASN A 108 4.54 7.83 6.76
C ASN A 108 5.00 6.38 6.96
N ILE A 109 5.14 5.93 8.21
CA ILE A 109 5.43 4.52 8.54
C ILE A 109 4.17 3.86 9.10
N ASP A 110 3.81 2.72 8.55
CA ASP A 110 2.58 2.01 8.90
C ASP A 110 2.80 1.02 10.06
N ALA A 111 4.01 0.48 10.21
CA ALA A 111 4.38 -0.37 11.34
C ALA A 111 5.89 -0.36 11.64
N TYR A 112 6.23 -0.35 12.93
CA TYR A 112 7.57 -0.65 13.43
C TYR A 112 7.53 -2.03 14.08
N ILE A 113 8.40 -2.95 13.63
CA ILE A 113 8.42 -4.33 14.10
C ILE A 113 9.81 -4.64 14.64
N PRO A 114 9.93 -5.09 15.91
CA PRO A 114 11.22 -5.49 16.45
C PRO A 114 11.72 -6.77 15.76
N ARG A 115 13.01 -6.83 15.46
CA ARG A 115 13.71 -8.03 14.97
C ARG A 115 13.80 -9.06 16.10
N ASN A 116 12.81 -9.94 16.18
CA ASN A 116 12.78 -11.07 17.10
C ASN A 116 12.13 -12.29 16.42
N ILE A 117 12.06 -13.42 17.12
CA ILE A 117 11.48 -14.69 16.60
C ILE A 117 10.03 -14.49 16.09
N ASN A 118 9.30 -13.55 16.68
CA ASN A 118 7.91 -13.25 16.31
C ASN A 118 7.77 -12.19 15.21
N ALA A 119 8.87 -11.67 14.66
CA ALA A 119 8.86 -10.60 13.66
C ALA A 119 8.06 -11.02 12.42
N ILE A 120 8.27 -12.23 11.90
CA ILE A 120 7.59 -12.74 10.70
C ILE A 120 6.08 -12.81 10.90
N LEU A 121 5.62 -13.24 12.08
CA LEU A 121 4.19 -13.27 12.40
C LEU A 121 3.60 -11.86 12.47
N ARG A 122 4.32 -10.92 13.09
CA ARG A 122 3.89 -9.51 13.17
C ARG A 122 3.84 -8.87 11.78
N ILE A 123 4.82 -9.15 10.93
CA ILE A 123 4.86 -8.68 9.53
C ILE A 123 3.66 -9.24 8.79
N HIS A 124 3.37 -10.54 8.93
CA HIS A 124 2.21 -11.16 8.32
C HIS A 124 0.89 -10.47 8.68
N ASN A 125 0.71 -10.17 9.95
CA ASN A 125 -0.50 -9.49 10.42
C ASN A 125 -0.56 -8.03 9.92
N ALA A 126 0.57 -7.32 9.94
CA ALA A 126 0.65 -5.96 9.42
C ALA A 126 0.37 -5.88 7.91
N VAL A 127 0.94 -6.80 7.13
CA VAL A 127 0.69 -6.93 5.68
C VAL A 127 -0.79 -7.22 5.43
N LYS A 128 -1.40 -8.17 6.15
CA LYS A 128 -2.84 -8.45 6.02
C LYS A 128 -3.71 -7.23 6.34
N ARG A 129 -3.36 -6.46 7.37
CA ARG A 129 -4.05 -5.21 7.72
C ARG A 129 -3.96 -4.20 6.56
N LEU A 130 -2.76 -3.96 6.03
CA LEU A 130 -2.53 -3.03 4.92
C LEU A 130 -3.28 -3.44 3.65
N ILE A 131 -3.29 -4.74 3.33
CA ILE A 131 -4.07 -5.28 2.22
C ILE A 131 -5.57 -4.98 2.41
N SER A 132 -6.09 -5.26 3.60
CA SER A 132 -7.50 -5.00 3.93
C SER A 132 -7.84 -3.51 3.77
N GLU A 133 -7.01 -2.62 4.32
CA GLU A 133 -7.18 -1.16 4.21
C GLU A 133 -7.19 -0.70 2.76
N HIS A 134 -6.25 -1.19 1.93
CA HIS A 134 -6.19 -0.89 0.50
C HIS A 134 -7.45 -1.31 -0.24
N TYR A 135 -7.96 -2.51 0.03
CA TYR A 135 -9.19 -3.00 -0.58
C TYR A 135 -10.41 -2.21 -0.11
N ILE A 136 -10.51 -1.86 1.17
CA ILE A 136 -11.61 -1.05 1.71
C ILE A 136 -11.64 0.33 1.04
N ILE A 137 -10.49 0.99 0.91
CA ILE A 137 -10.39 2.29 0.25
C ILE A 137 -10.80 2.17 -1.23
N THR A 138 -10.29 1.15 -1.92
CA THR A 138 -10.62 0.90 -3.33
C THR A 138 -12.11 0.61 -3.52
N PHE A 139 -12.69 -0.20 -2.65
CA PHE A 139 -14.11 -0.55 -2.68
C PHE A 139 -15.00 0.67 -2.41
N ARG A 140 -14.65 1.49 -1.41
CA ARG A 140 -15.37 2.75 -1.12
C ARG A 140 -15.34 3.71 -2.30
N LYS A 141 -14.20 3.86 -2.99
CA LYS A 141 -14.10 4.70 -4.20
C LYS A 141 -15.02 4.22 -5.31
N ARG A 142 -15.04 2.91 -5.59
CA ARG A 142 -15.94 2.32 -6.59
C ARG A 142 -17.40 2.48 -6.24
N ARG A 143 -17.75 2.26 -4.97
CA ARG A 143 -19.12 2.46 -4.46
C ARG A 143 -19.56 3.91 -4.62
N ASN A 144 -18.73 4.88 -4.22
CA ASN A 144 -19.07 6.29 -4.32
C ASN A 144 -19.24 6.72 -5.78
N LEU A 145 -18.37 6.24 -6.69
CA LEU A 145 -18.52 6.47 -8.13
C LEU A 145 -19.86 5.93 -8.65
N ALA A 146 -20.22 4.70 -8.28
CA ALA A 146 -21.50 4.10 -8.67
C ALA A 146 -22.70 4.92 -8.16
N LEU A 147 -22.63 5.43 -6.92
CA LEU A 147 -23.66 6.30 -6.36
C LEU A 147 -23.76 7.64 -7.11
N TYR A 148 -22.63 8.25 -7.49
CA TYR A 148 -22.64 9.49 -8.28
C TYR A 148 -23.25 9.28 -9.66
N VAL A 149 -22.94 8.18 -10.34
CA VAL A 149 -23.54 7.84 -11.64
C VAL A 149 -25.05 7.63 -11.51
N LEU A 150 -25.49 6.90 -10.50
CA LEU A 150 -26.91 6.68 -10.23
C LEU A 150 -27.64 8.00 -9.97
N LEU A 151 -27.06 8.88 -9.15
CA LEU A 151 -27.66 10.17 -8.83
C LEU A 151 -27.75 11.06 -10.08
N GLY A 152 -26.72 11.08 -10.92
CA GLY A 152 -26.75 11.77 -12.21
C GLY A 152 -27.84 11.25 -13.14
N PHE A 153 -28.04 9.93 -13.19
CA PHE A 153 -29.09 9.31 -14.01
C PHE A 153 -30.50 9.67 -13.52
N ILE A 154 -30.74 9.67 -12.20
CA ILE A 154 -32.03 10.08 -11.62
C ILE A 154 -32.30 11.55 -11.95
N LEU A 155 -31.32 12.43 -11.79
CA LEU A 155 -31.45 13.86 -12.07
C LEU A 155 -31.75 14.11 -13.56
N PHE A 156 -31.12 13.33 -14.44
CA PHE A 156 -31.40 13.35 -15.87
C PHE A 156 -32.83 12.91 -16.21
N LEU A 157 -33.34 11.84 -15.58
CA LEU A 157 -34.73 11.40 -15.76
C LEU A 157 -35.74 12.46 -15.29
N ILE A 158 -35.49 13.10 -14.15
CA ILE A 158 -36.33 14.20 -13.64
C ILE A 158 -36.35 15.35 -14.65
N LEU A 159 -35.19 15.72 -15.20
CA LEU A 159 -35.10 16.77 -16.22
C LEU A 159 -35.94 16.44 -17.46
N LEU A 160 -35.85 15.19 -17.94
CA LEU A 160 -36.65 14.73 -19.08
C LEU A 160 -38.16 14.79 -18.79
N LEU A 161 -38.58 14.38 -17.59
CA LEU A 161 -39.99 14.47 -17.18
C LEU A 161 -40.47 15.92 -17.16
N VAL A 162 -39.69 16.84 -16.59
CA VAL A 162 -40.03 18.28 -16.56
C VAL A 162 -40.15 18.85 -17.96
N ILE A 163 -39.20 18.54 -18.85
CA ILE A 163 -39.26 18.99 -20.25
C ILE A 163 -40.49 18.42 -20.96
N SER A 164 -40.79 17.14 -20.76
CA SER A 164 -41.93 16.47 -21.38
C SER A 164 -43.26 17.06 -20.89
N TYR A 165 -43.37 17.36 -19.60
CA TYR A 165 -44.54 18.03 -19.02
C TYR A 165 -44.83 19.39 -19.68
N PHE A 166 -43.80 20.21 -19.93
CA PHE A 166 -43.99 21.50 -20.59
C PHE A 166 -44.23 21.39 -22.11
N LYS A 167 -43.58 20.47 -22.81
CA LYS A 167 -43.70 20.35 -24.28
C LYS A 167 -44.91 19.57 -24.75
N ALA A 168 -45.41 18.63 -23.95
CA ALA A 168 -46.46 17.71 -24.35
C ALA A 168 -47.45 17.45 -23.20
N PRO A 169 -48.16 18.48 -22.73
CA PRO A 169 -49.06 18.37 -21.57
C PRO A 169 -50.24 17.40 -21.80
N HIS A 170 -50.52 17.00 -23.05
CA HIS A 170 -51.60 16.06 -23.37
C HIS A 170 -51.26 14.59 -23.08
N TYR A 171 -49.99 14.24 -22.84
CA TYR A 171 -49.56 12.87 -22.48
C TYR A 171 -49.37 12.67 -20.97
N PHE A 172 -49.56 13.73 -20.17
CA PHE A 172 -49.41 13.74 -18.71
C PHE A 172 -50.74 14.02 -18.01
#